data_AF-A0A820KWR7-F1
#
_entry.id   AF-A0A820KWR7-F1
#
_cell.length_a   1.000
_cell.length_b   1.000
_cell.length_c   1.000
_cell.angle_alpha   90.00
_cell.angle_beta   90.00
_cell.angle_gamma   90.00
#
_symmetry.space_group_name_H-M   'P 1'
#
loop_
_entity.id
_entity.type
_entity.pdbx_description
1 polymer ?
#
loop_
_entity_poly.entity_id
_entity_poly.type
_entity_poly.pdbx_seq_one_letter_code
_entity_poly.pdbx_strand_id
1 'polypeptide(L)'
;MINVGHTNENIILTHKGFIKEMCKTLFIQWLQYAEDHEEKVHIIGHHPPTSCLAAFKNQKFSFFSDDVNYENTIAGQFFGHVHEDEFTVFYDEIDQTRPVSMAYIGPSLTTYSSLNPDYSIFTVDGDYPGSSYWALDHRTVIMNLTATNIYNQTIFHDEYSARDAYQMKYLFPSDWSDLLERLQNDIDGTLMDLIYKHYRKSHTTNCNHDCRRNLLCILKSARSNDPHVCDSIPPFS
;
A
#
# COMPACT_ATOMS: atom_id res chain seq x y z
N MET A 1 -18.08 2.76 18.54
CA MET A 1 -19.54 2.84 18.29
C MET A 1 -19.76 4.02 17.35
N ILE A 2 -19.64 3.81 16.04
CA ILE A 2 -20.31 4.62 15.03
C ILE A 2 -21.39 3.68 14.51
N ASN A 3 -22.63 4.01 14.84
CA ASN A 3 -23.80 3.23 14.50
C ASN A 3 -24.43 3.91 13.29
N VAL A 4 -24.37 3.28 12.12
CA VAL A 4 -25.22 3.65 10.98
C VAL A 4 -26.14 2.45 10.75
N GLY A 5 -27.37 2.60 11.25
CA GLY A 5 -28.41 1.60 11.19
C GLY A 5 -28.88 1.31 9.77
N HIS A 6 -29.23 0.05 9.56
CA HIS A 6 -29.80 -0.56 8.36
C HIS A 6 -30.78 0.29 7.54
N THR A 7 -30.56 0.30 6.23
CA THR A 7 -31.63 0.04 5.24
C THR A 7 -31.09 -0.93 4.19
N ASN A 8 -31.75 -2.10 4.09
CA ASN A 8 -31.51 -3.09 3.06
C ASN A 8 -31.95 -2.55 1.70
N GLU A 9 -31.04 -2.03 0.88
CA GLU A 9 -31.24 -1.90 -0.56
C GLU A 9 -29.94 -2.22 -1.30
N ASN A 10 -29.89 -3.39 -1.92
CA ASN A 10 -28.88 -3.71 -2.92
C ASN A 10 -29.18 -2.91 -4.19
N ILE A 11 -28.58 -1.73 -4.30
CA ILE A 11 -28.60 -0.94 -5.52
C ILE A 11 -27.48 -1.45 -6.44
N ILE A 12 -27.81 -2.40 -7.31
CA ILE A 12 -26.97 -2.74 -8.47
C ILE A 12 -27.30 -1.74 -9.58
N LEU A 13 -26.49 -0.68 -9.72
CA LEU A 13 -26.60 0.28 -10.82
C LEU A 13 -25.55 -0.01 -11.90
N THR A 14 -25.99 -0.70 -12.95
CA THR A 14 -25.22 -0.92 -14.18
C THR A 14 -25.32 0.32 -15.09
N HIS A 15 -24.47 1.32 -14.88
CA HIS A 15 -24.08 2.26 -15.94
C HIS A 15 -22.62 2.70 -15.74
N LYS A 16 -21.68 1.88 -16.25
CA LYS A 16 -20.24 1.85 -15.92
C LYS A 16 -19.39 3.11 -16.24
N GLY A 17 -19.98 4.19 -16.77
CA GLY A 17 -19.26 5.41 -17.13
C GLY A 17 -19.64 6.61 -16.25
N PHE A 18 -20.93 6.90 -16.13
CA PHE A 18 -21.43 8.08 -15.43
C PHE A 18 -21.19 8.04 -13.91
N ILE A 19 -21.33 6.87 -13.28
CA ILE A 19 -21.10 6.69 -11.84
C ILE A 19 -19.61 6.87 -11.48
N LYS A 20 -18.69 6.49 -12.37
CA LYS A 20 -17.24 6.60 -12.11
C LYS A 20 -16.75 8.03 -12.09
N GLU A 21 -17.22 8.84 -13.03
CA GLU A 21 -16.90 10.27 -13.06
C GLU A 21 -17.55 10.98 -11.88
N MET A 22 -18.78 10.63 -11.50
CA MET A 22 -19.41 11.17 -10.29
C MET A 22 -18.63 10.80 -9.00
N CYS A 23 -18.17 9.56 -8.85
CA CYS A 23 -17.35 9.16 -7.71
C CYS A 23 -16.01 9.92 -7.69
N LYS A 24 -15.37 10.13 -8.85
CA LYS A 24 -14.12 10.89 -8.95
C LYS A 24 -14.32 12.36 -8.57
N THR A 25 -15.33 13.03 -9.14
CA THR A 25 -15.64 14.42 -8.84
C THR A 25 -16.02 14.61 -7.38
N LEU A 26 -16.85 13.72 -6.84
CA LEU A 26 -17.24 13.76 -5.43
C LEU A 26 -16.02 13.55 -4.51
N PHE A 27 -15.13 12.63 -4.86
CA PHE A 27 -13.91 12.40 -4.08
C PHE A 27 -12.99 13.62 -4.04
N ILE A 28 -12.77 14.28 -5.19
CA ILE A 28 -12.00 15.54 -5.25
C ILE A 28 -12.67 16.64 -4.41
N GLN A 29 -14.01 16.74 -4.45
CA GLN A 29 -14.73 17.71 -3.63
C GLN A 29 -14.54 17.48 -2.12
N TRP A 30 -14.50 16.22 -1.68
CA TRP A 30 -14.21 15.90 -0.27
C TRP A 30 -12.77 16.22 0.12
N LEU A 31 -11.80 15.96 -0.76
CA LEU A 31 -10.41 16.36 -0.51
C LEU A 31 -10.25 17.87 -0.44
N GLN A 32 -10.92 18.61 -1.34
CA GLN A 32 -10.93 20.07 -1.27
C GLN A 32 -11.57 20.57 0.03
N TYR A 33 -12.71 20.00 0.42
CA TYR A 33 -13.37 20.35 1.66
C TYR A 33 -12.45 20.15 2.88
N ALA A 34 -11.77 19.01 2.95
CA ALA A 34 -10.81 18.72 4.02
C ALA A 34 -9.66 19.73 4.03
N GLU A 35 -9.10 20.05 2.86
CA GLU A 35 -8.03 21.05 2.75
C GLU A 35 -8.48 22.45 3.19
N ASP A 36 -9.67 22.89 2.78
CA ASP A 36 -10.26 24.18 3.15
C ASP A 36 -10.53 24.29 4.68
N HIS A 37 -10.61 23.15 5.38
CA HIS A 37 -10.84 23.06 6.82
C HIS A 37 -9.60 22.57 7.60
N GLU A 38 -8.43 22.52 6.95
CA GLU A 38 -7.16 22.08 7.55
C GLU A 38 -7.21 20.64 8.13
N GLU A 39 -8.09 19.80 7.60
CA GLU A 39 -8.25 18.40 7.99
C GLU A 39 -7.24 17.48 7.28
N LYS A 40 -6.96 16.33 7.89
CA LYS A 40 -6.17 15.26 7.27
C LYS A 40 -7.07 14.11 6.86
N VAL A 41 -6.73 13.47 5.75
CA VAL A 41 -7.53 12.40 5.14
C VAL A 41 -6.76 11.08 5.11
N HIS A 42 -7.43 10.02 5.57
CA HIS A 42 -7.04 8.64 5.28
C HIS A 42 -7.94 8.06 4.19
N ILE A 43 -7.32 7.50 3.15
CA ILE A 43 -8.02 6.83 2.06
C ILE A 43 -8.03 5.34 2.33
N ILE A 44 -9.20 4.72 2.34
CA ILE A 44 -9.34 3.27 2.50
C ILE A 44 -10.09 2.72 1.29
N GLY A 45 -9.49 1.76 0.61
CA GLY A 45 -10.08 1.09 -0.56
C GLY A 45 -9.82 -0.40 -0.59
N HIS A 46 -10.51 -1.14 -1.45
CA HIS A 46 -10.23 -2.57 -1.62
C HIS A 46 -9.08 -2.79 -2.61
N HIS A 47 -9.26 -2.35 -3.86
CA HIS A 47 -8.26 -2.50 -4.91
C HIS A 47 -7.22 -1.37 -4.80
N PRO A 48 -5.91 -1.69 -4.77
CA PRO A 48 -4.91 -0.67 -4.80
C PRO A 48 -4.89 0.09 -6.14
N PRO A 49 -4.35 1.31 -6.11
CA PRO A 49 -4.12 2.16 -7.29
C PRO A 49 -3.42 1.43 -8.44
N THR A 50 -2.50 0.53 -8.09
CA THR A 50 -1.64 -0.24 -8.98
C THR A 50 -2.38 -1.40 -9.67
N SER A 51 -3.34 -2.03 -8.98
CA SER A 51 -4.12 -3.16 -9.48
C SER A 51 -5.49 -2.69 -9.98
N CYS A 52 -5.58 -2.26 -11.24
CA CYS A 52 -6.86 -1.81 -11.74
C CYS A 52 -7.18 -2.25 -13.18
N LEU A 53 -8.35 -2.91 -13.29
CA LEU A 53 -9.09 -3.15 -14.52
C LEU A 53 -9.16 -1.88 -15.37
N ALA A 54 -9.33 -2.03 -16.69
CA ALA A 54 -9.41 -0.95 -17.69
C ALA A 54 -10.31 0.25 -17.34
N ALA A 55 -11.22 0.08 -16.37
CA ALA A 55 -12.05 1.10 -15.76
C ALA A 55 -11.31 2.23 -15.01
N PHE A 56 -10.16 1.94 -14.40
CA PHE A 56 -9.35 2.88 -13.63
C PHE A 56 -7.98 3.12 -14.29
N LYS A 57 -7.63 2.36 -15.35
CA LYS A 57 -6.38 2.50 -16.13
C LYS A 57 -6.13 3.93 -16.67
N ASN A 58 -7.18 4.72 -16.83
CA ASN A 58 -7.11 6.11 -17.31
C ASN A 58 -7.41 7.13 -16.21
N GLN A 59 -7.83 6.68 -15.02
CA GLN A 59 -7.90 7.53 -13.85
C GLN A 59 -6.50 7.56 -13.26
N LYS A 60 -5.65 8.43 -13.82
CA LYS A 60 -4.55 9.00 -13.06
C LYS A 60 -5.10 9.31 -11.68
N PHE A 61 -4.39 8.95 -10.62
CA PHE A 61 -4.62 9.44 -9.26
C PHE A 61 -4.43 10.96 -9.31
N SER A 62 -5.42 11.67 -9.86
CA SER A 62 -5.33 13.05 -10.33
C SER A 62 -5.48 14.04 -9.19
N PHE A 63 -4.93 13.66 -8.04
CA PHE A 63 -4.89 14.46 -6.83
C PHE A 63 -3.44 14.66 -6.36
N PHE A 64 -2.46 14.27 -7.18
CA PHE A 64 -1.06 14.69 -7.05
C PHE A 64 -0.55 15.30 -8.37
N SER A 65 -1.46 15.88 -9.16
CA SER A 65 -1.17 16.50 -10.46
C SER A 65 -1.02 18.02 -10.33
N ASP A 66 -0.43 18.66 -11.34
CA ASP A 66 -0.24 20.12 -11.34
C ASP A 66 -1.54 20.91 -11.18
N ASP A 67 -2.66 20.38 -11.70
CA ASP A 67 -3.97 21.04 -11.64
C ASP A 67 -4.71 20.79 -10.30
N VAL A 68 -4.40 19.69 -9.61
CA VAL A 68 -5.05 19.24 -8.37
C VAL A 68 -4.04 18.45 -7.55
N ASN A 69 -3.61 19.03 -6.42
CA ASN A 69 -2.61 18.43 -5.54
C ASN A 69 -3.04 18.49 -4.06
N TYR A 70 -3.28 17.31 -3.47
CA TYR A 70 -3.69 17.12 -2.09
C TYR A 70 -2.61 16.37 -1.27
N GLU A 71 -1.33 16.44 -1.66
CA GLU A 71 -0.20 15.82 -0.94
C GLU A 71 -0.10 16.24 0.53
N ASN A 72 -0.52 17.46 0.85
CA ASN A 72 -0.51 17.97 2.23
C ASN A 72 -1.75 17.56 3.03
N THR A 73 -2.81 17.12 2.36
CA THR A 73 -4.12 16.81 2.94
C THR A 73 -4.25 15.30 3.19
N ILE A 74 -3.72 14.46 2.31
CA ILE A 74 -3.74 13.00 2.45
C ILE A 74 -2.60 12.56 3.40
N ALA A 75 -2.96 11.99 4.55
CA ALA A 75 -2.01 11.52 5.57
C ALA A 75 -1.79 9.99 5.57
N GLY A 76 -2.51 9.26 4.72
CA GLY A 76 -2.35 7.81 4.60
C GLY A 76 -3.32 7.18 3.59
N GLN A 77 -2.88 6.12 2.93
CA GLN A 77 -3.74 5.34 2.03
C GLN A 77 -3.57 3.85 2.33
N PHE A 78 -4.69 3.13 2.42
CA PHE A 78 -4.75 1.75 2.88
C PHE A 78 -5.63 0.91 1.94
N PHE A 79 -5.03 -0.12 1.35
CA PHE A 79 -5.67 -1.01 0.39
C PHE A 79 -5.43 -2.48 0.73
N GLY A 80 -5.96 -3.40 -0.08
CA GLY A 80 -5.70 -4.83 0.03
C GLY A 80 -5.78 -5.50 -1.34
N HIS A 81 -6.70 -6.46 -1.49
CA HIS A 81 -7.01 -7.17 -2.75
C HIS A 81 -5.92 -8.12 -3.28
N VAL A 82 -4.64 -7.74 -3.24
CA VAL A 82 -3.54 -8.56 -3.77
C VAL A 82 -3.30 -9.82 -2.93
N HIS A 83 -3.49 -9.71 -1.60
CA HIS A 83 -3.33 -10.73 -0.56
C HIS A 83 -1.92 -10.85 0.05
N GLU A 84 -0.89 -10.39 -0.65
CA GLU A 84 0.46 -10.17 -0.16
C GLU A 84 0.62 -8.86 0.62
N ASP A 85 1.72 -8.72 1.37
CA ASP A 85 2.12 -7.49 2.06
C ASP A 85 2.94 -6.63 1.09
N GLU A 86 2.33 -5.56 0.58
CA GLU A 86 2.92 -4.66 -0.42
C GLU A 86 2.79 -3.19 0.01
N PHE A 87 3.53 -2.33 -0.69
CA PHE A 87 3.33 -0.90 -0.60
C PHE A 87 3.60 -0.25 -1.96
N THR A 88 3.22 1.01 -2.08
CA THR A 88 3.45 1.80 -3.28
C THR A 88 3.79 3.23 -2.90
N VAL A 89 4.86 3.77 -3.48
CA VAL A 89 5.27 5.17 -3.30
C VAL A 89 4.82 5.97 -4.51
N PHE A 90 4.10 7.07 -4.29
CA PHE A 90 3.69 8.00 -5.33
C PHE A 90 4.70 9.14 -5.44
N TYR A 91 5.02 9.52 -6.66
CA TYR A 91 5.93 10.60 -7.00
C TYR A 91 5.17 11.74 -7.70
N ASP A 92 5.73 12.94 -7.66
CA ASP A 92 5.20 14.10 -8.37
C ASP A 92 5.07 13.85 -9.89
N GLU A 93 4.22 14.62 -10.57
CA GLU A 93 4.02 14.44 -12.01
C GLU A 93 5.10 15.08 -12.89
N ILE A 94 5.88 16.03 -12.36
CA ILE A 94 6.77 16.89 -13.14
C ILE A 94 8.04 16.13 -13.52
N ASP A 95 8.78 15.66 -12.52
CA ASP A 95 10.05 14.97 -12.71
C ASP A 95 10.05 13.53 -12.17
N GLN A 96 9.01 13.14 -11.43
CA GLN A 96 8.84 11.82 -10.83
C GLN A 96 9.99 11.42 -9.90
N THR A 97 10.64 12.41 -9.27
CA THR A 97 11.76 12.17 -8.36
C THR A 97 11.39 12.42 -6.91
N ARG A 98 10.40 13.26 -6.64
CA ARG A 98 10.00 13.59 -5.27
C ARG A 98 8.85 12.69 -4.82
N PRO A 99 9.03 11.86 -3.78
CA PRO A 99 7.93 11.08 -3.23
C PRO A 99 6.95 12.00 -2.50
N VAL A 100 5.67 11.96 -2.88
CA VAL A 100 4.60 12.86 -2.41
C VAL A 100 3.56 12.16 -1.55
N SER A 101 3.41 10.85 -1.69
CA SER A 101 2.45 10.06 -0.92
C SER A 101 2.84 8.59 -0.93
N MET A 102 2.17 7.80 -0.11
CA MET A 102 2.31 6.36 -0.09
C MET A 102 0.97 5.64 0.10
N ALA A 103 0.91 4.39 -0.36
CA ALA A 103 -0.18 3.47 -0.10
C ALA A 103 0.38 2.19 0.53
N TYR A 104 -0.20 1.82 1.67
CA TYR A 104 -0.03 0.51 2.28
C TYR A 104 -1.03 -0.46 1.66
N ILE A 105 -0.56 -1.62 1.25
CA ILE A 105 -1.38 -2.65 0.64
C ILE A 105 -1.33 -3.82 1.61
N GLY A 106 -2.32 -3.83 2.50
CA GLY A 106 -2.41 -4.77 3.59
C GLY A 106 -2.59 -6.20 3.08
N PRO A 107 -1.99 -7.17 3.78
CA PRO A 107 -2.10 -8.56 3.43
C PRO A 107 -3.47 -9.12 3.85
N SER A 108 -3.64 -10.44 3.81
CA SER A 108 -4.96 -11.07 3.95
C SER A 108 -5.04 -12.14 5.03
N LEU A 109 -6.21 -12.23 5.66
CA LEU A 109 -6.51 -13.36 6.56
C LEU A 109 -6.73 -14.68 5.81
N THR A 110 -7.00 -14.64 4.50
CA THR A 110 -7.16 -15.86 3.71
C THR A 110 -5.82 -16.49 3.41
N THR A 111 -5.80 -17.81 3.28
CA THR A 111 -4.63 -18.56 2.82
C THR A 111 -4.53 -18.61 1.31
N TYR A 112 -5.40 -17.90 0.57
CA TYR A 112 -5.49 -17.98 -0.87
C TYR A 112 -4.41 -17.12 -1.57
N SER A 113 -3.50 -17.69 -2.38
CA SER A 113 -3.16 -19.11 -2.49
C SER A 113 -1.81 -19.41 -1.87
N SER A 114 -1.79 -20.35 -0.92
CA SER A 114 -0.62 -20.86 -0.22
C SER A 114 0.15 -19.80 0.56
N LEU A 115 -0.58 -19.07 1.41
CA LEU A 115 -0.03 -18.04 2.30
C LEU A 115 -0.48 -18.29 3.75
N ASN A 116 0.31 -17.84 4.72
CA ASN A 116 -0.13 -17.76 6.10
C ASN A 116 -1.17 -16.64 6.25
N PRO A 117 -2.16 -16.75 7.15
CA PRO A 117 -3.02 -15.63 7.52
C PRO A 117 -2.27 -14.56 8.31
N ASP A 118 -2.58 -13.29 8.06
CA ASP A 118 -2.02 -12.16 8.80
C ASP A 118 -2.95 -10.95 8.80
N TYR A 119 -2.56 -9.93 9.57
CA TYR A 119 -3.17 -8.60 9.58
C TYR A 119 -2.15 -7.56 10.04
N SER A 120 -2.34 -6.31 9.61
CA SER A 120 -1.47 -5.19 9.98
C SER A 120 -2.15 -4.27 10.99
N ILE A 121 -1.36 -3.79 11.96
CA ILE A 121 -1.75 -2.79 12.96
C ILE A 121 -0.92 -1.54 12.72
N PHE A 122 -1.58 -0.42 12.43
CA PHE A 122 -0.93 0.87 12.26
C PHE A 122 -0.94 1.67 13.56
N THR A 123 0.21 2.21 13.93
CA THR A 123 0.31 3.27 14.93
C THR A 123 0.29 4.59 14.17
N VAL A 124 -0.68 5.44 14.48
CA VAL A 124 -0.89 6.73 13.80
C VAL A 124 -0.64 7.86 14.79
N ASP A 125 -0.17 8.99 14.29
CA ASP A 125 -0.10 10.23 15.07
C ASP A 125 -1.47 10.58 15.68
N GLY A 126 -1.47 10.88 16.97
CA GLY A 126 -2.68 10.85 17.80
C GLY A 126 -3.67 11.98 17.52
N ASP A 127 -4.80 11.97 18.23
CA ASP A 127 -5.79 13.05 18.15
C ASP A 127 -5.40 14.21 19.08
N TYR A 128 -4.77 15.24 18.49
CA TYR A 128 -4.45 16.50 19.16
C TYR A 128 -4.35 17.65 18.16
N PRO A 129 -4.44 18.91 18.61
CA PRO A 129 -4.33 20.08 17.73
C PRO A 129 -3.00 20.10 16.97
N GLY A 130 -3.06 20.13 15.63
CA GLY A 130 -1.89 20.10 14.76
C GLY A 130 -1.31 18.71 14.51
N SER A 131 -2.03 17.64 14.89
CA SER A 131 -1.63 16.27 14.54
C SER A 131 -1.49 16.10 13.04
N SER A 132 -0.45 15.35 12.68
CA SER A 132 -0.13 15.04 11.29
C SER A 132 -0.99 13.89 10.74
N TYR A 133 -1.56 13.07 11.64
CA TYR A 133 -2.27 11.82 11.33
C TYR A 133 -1.50 10.84 10.42
N TRP A 134 -0.19 10.97 10.29
CA TRP A 134 0.62 10.02 9.54
C TRP A 134 0.82 8.71 10.32
N ALA A 135 1.04 7.62 9.59
CA ALA A 135 1.52 6.39 10.19
C ALA A 135 2.93 6.60 10.78
N LEU A 136 3.07 6.31 12.07
CA LEU A 136 4.32 6.39 12.82
C LEU A 136 5.09 5.07 12.77
N ASP A 137 4.37 3.95 12.70
CA ASP A 137 4.90 2.60 12.48
C ASP A 137 3.75 1.66 12.07
N HIS A 138 4.07 0.52 11.48
CA HIS A 138 3.10 -0.58 11.36
C HIS A 138 3.73 -1.90 11.78
N ARG A 139 2.90 -2.75 12.39
CA ARG A 139 3.26 -4.12 12.77
C ARG A 139 2.38 -5.10 12.03
N THR A 140 2.98 -6.13 11.45
CA THR A 140 2.24 -7.24 10.85
C THR A 140 2.26 -8.41 11.82
N VAL A 141 1.07 -8.97 12.09
CA VAL A 141 0.87 -10.13 12.96
C VAL A 141 0.46 -11.30 12.10
N ILE A 142 1.18 -12.42 12.24
CA ILE A 142 1.04 -13.60 11.38
C ILE A 142 0.65 -14.83 12.18
N MET A 143 -0.14 -15.71 11.54
CA MET A 143 -0.39 -17.06 12.02
C MET A 143 0.44 -18.07 11.23
N ASN A 144 1.42 -18.70 11.89
CA ASN A 144 2.15 -19.81 11.29
C ASN A 144 1.25 -21.04 11.23
N LEU A 145 0.76 -21.36 10.02
CA LEU A 145 -0.15 -22.49 9.82
C LEU A 145 0.50 -23.83 10.17
N THR A 146 1.79 -24.02 9.90
CA THR A 146 2.51 -25.25 10.22
C THR A 146 2.50 -25.51 11.73
N ALA A 147 2.85 -24.51 12.53
CA ALA A 147 2.81 -24.60 13.99
C ALA A 147 1.37 -24.79 14.50
N THR A 148 0.43 -23.99 13.97
CA THR A 148 -1.00 -24.06 14.34
C THR A 148 -1.58 -25.46 14.11
N ASN A 149 -1.23 -26.09 12.99
CA ASN A 149 -1.68 -27.44 12.65
C ASN A 149 -1.04 -28.52 13.53
N ILE A 150 0.24 -28.36 13.90
CA ILE A 150 0.94 -29.31 14.79
C ILE A 150 0.36 -29.27 16.20
N TYR A 151 0.11 -28.06 16.74
CA TYR A 151 -0.37 -27.88 18.11
C TYR A 151 -1.90 -27.88 18.24
N ASN A 152 -2.63 -27.89 17.12
CA ASN A 152 -4.09 -27.74 17.06
C ASN A 152 -4.59 -26.52 17.85
N GLN A 153 -3.86 -25.40 17.75
CA GLN A 153 -4.13 -24.17 18.46
C GLN A 153 -3.81 -22.97 17.55
N THR A 154 -4.74 -22.03 17.45
CA THR A 154 -4.54 -20.76 16.74
C THR A 154 -3.49 -19.91 17.47
N ILE A 155 -2.34 -19.69 16.85
CA ILE A 155 -1.22 -18.92 17.42
C ILE A 155 -0.84 -17.80 16.47
N PHE A 156 -1.23 -16.59 16.81
CA PHE A 156 -0.74 -15.36 16.18
C PHE A 156 0.49 -14.84 16.93
N HIS A 157 1.46 -14.32 16.19
CA HIS A 157 2.66 -13.69 16.73
C HIS A 157 3.08 -12.54 15.82
N ASP A 158 3.81 -11.58 16.38
CA ASP A 158 4.37 -10.48 15.59
C ASP A 158 5.35 -11.03 14.56
N GLU A 159 5.15 -10.67 13.29
CA GLU A 159 6.07 -10.98 12.21
C GLU A 159 7.18 -9.93 12.13
N TYR A 160 6.79 -8.66 12.05
CA TYR A 160 7.71 -7.53 12.00
C TYR A 160 7.05 -6.19 12.38
N SER A 161 7.87 -5.25 12.84
CA SER A 161 7.61 -3.80 12.77
C SER A 161 8.38 -3.26 11.56
N ALA A 162 7.74 -2.42 10.74
CA ALA A 162 8.37 -1.87 9.54
C ALA A 162 9.63 -1.08 9.85
N ARG A 163 9.59 -0.22 10.87
CA ARG A 163 10.75 0.58 11.27
C ARG A 163 11.91 -0.27 11.74
N ASP A 164 11.63 -1.27 12.57
CA ASP A 164 12.67 -2.14 13.12
C ASP A 164 13.26 -3.06 12.03
N ALA A 165 12.42 -3.68 11.21
CA ALA A 165 12.84 -4.64 10.18
C ALA A 165 13.63 -3.96 9.05
N TYR A 166 13.18 -2.79 8.60
CA TYR A 166 13.77 -2.10 7.47
C TYR A 166 14.73 -0.97 7.89
N GLN A 167 14.99 -0.83 9.19
CA GLN A 167 15.87 0.21 9.76
C GLN A 167 15.46 1.62 9.34
N MET A 168 14.15 1.90 9.38
CA MET A 168 13.58 3.18 8.97
C MET A 168 13.38 4.10 10.17
N LYS A 169 13.75 5.37 10.01
CA LYS A 169 13.58 6.36 11.08
C LYS A 169 12.11 6.73 11.24
N TYR A 170 11.43 6.97 10.12
CA TYR A 170 10.00 7.25 10.03
C TYR A 170 9.40 6.46 8.87
N LEU A 171 8.09 6.59 8.68
CA LEU A 171 7.37 5.97 7.56
C LEU A 171 6.82 7.03 6.58
N PHE A 172 7.54 8.14 6.38
CA PHE A 172 7.12 9.13 5.37
C PHE A 172 7.41 8.60 3.96
N PRO A 173 6.77 9.15 2.91
CA PRO A 173 7.02 8.72 1.53
C PRO A 173 8.50 8.71 1.14
N SER A 174 9.31 9.63 1.66
CA SER A 174 10.76 9.65 1.47
C SER A 174 11.47 8.43 2.06
N ASP A 175 11.11 8.00 3.27
CA ASP A 175 11.74 6.83 3.90
C ASP A 175 11.46 5.55 3.07
N TRP A 176 10.25 5.43 2.52
CA TRP A 176 9.88 4.31 1.63
C TRP A 176 10.58 4.38 0.27
N SER A 177 10.76 5.58 -0.29
CA SER A 177 11.57 5.77 -1.50
C SER A 177 13.02 5.36 -1.26
N ASP A 178 13.62 5.77 -0.14
CA ASP A 178 14.98 5.38 0.25
C ASP A 178 15.09 3.85 0.43
N LEU A 179 14.06 3.20 0.96
CA LEU A 179 14.01 1.73 1.05
C LEU A 179 14.03 1.08 -0.33
N LEU A 180 13.29 1.60 -1.31
CA LEU A 180 13.30 1.08 -2.68
C LEU A 180 14.69 1.19 -3.32
N GLU A 181 15.42 2.28 -3.09
CA GLU A 181 16.79 2.44 -3.56
C GLU A 181 17.75 1.45 -2.88
N ARG A 182 17.61 1.25 -1.57
CA ARG A 182 18.39 0.25 -0.81
C ARG A 182 18.12 -1.16 -1.32
N LEU A 183 16.87 -1.50 -1.61
CA LEU A 183 16.49 -2.79 -2.19
C LEU A 183 17.06 -2.99 -3.59
N GLN A 184 17.13 -1.94 -4.41
CA GLN A 184 17.75 -2.01 -5.73
C GLN A 184 19.24 -2.32 -5.64
N ASN A 185 19.94 -1.73 -4.67
CA ASN A 185 21.36 -1.99 -4.41
C ASN A 185 21.63 -3.33 -3.72
N ASP A 186 20.61 -3.93 -3.11
CA ASP A 186 20.67 -5.21 -2.40
C ASP A 186 19.80 -6.29 -3.08
N ILE A 187 19.66 -6.23 -4.41
CA ILE A 187 18.70 -7.04 -5.16
C ILE A 187 18.84 -8.55 -4.93
N ASP A 188 20.05 -9.05 -4.65
CA ASP A 188 20.34 -10.45 -4.31
C ASP A 188 20.88 -10.61 -2.88
N GLY A 189 20.64 -9.62 -2.02
CA GLY A 189 21.12 -9.60 -0.65
C GLY A 189 20.03 -9.81 0.40
N THR A 190 20.42 -9.61 1.66
CA THR A 190 19.62 -9.98 2.82
C THR A 190 18.40 -9.08 3.06
N LEU A 191 18.47 -7.80 2.68
CA LEU A 191 17.35 -6.87 2.79
C LEU A 191 16.26 -7.23 1.77
N MET A 192 16.64 -7.57 0.54
CA MET A 192 15.66 -8.06 -0.44
C MET A 192 15.06 -9.40 -0.02
N ASP A 193 15.85 -10.33 0.51
CA ASP A 193 15.33 -11.59 1.06
C ASP A 193 14.36 -11.35 2.24
N LEU A 194 14.63 -10.34 3.09
CA LEU A 194 13.76 -9.95 4.20
C LEU A 194 12.42 -9.37 3.71
N ILE A 195 12.46 -8.41 2.78
CA ILE A 195 11.25 -7.84 2.14
C ILE A 195 10.45 -8.95 1.44
N TYR A 196 11.11 -9.86 0.73
CA TYR A 196 10.43 -10.97 0.06
C TYR A 196 9.76 -11.93 1.06
N LYS A 197 10.43 -12.20 2.19
CA LYS A 197 9.84 -13.01 3.28
C LYS A 197 8.55 -12.38 3.80
N HIS A 198 8.52 -11.06 4.03
CA HIS A 198 7.33 -10.36 4.50
C HIS A 198 6.24 -10.28 3.44
N TYR A 199 6.61 -9.97 2.18
CA TYR A 199 5.70 -10.03 1.02
C TYR A 199 4.99 -11.39 0.90
N ARG A 200 5.73 -12.49 1.12
CA ARG A 200 5.18 -13.86 1.14
C ARG A 200 4.68 -14.31 2.51
N LYS A 201 4.57 -13.43 3.50
CA LYS A 201 3.96 -13.72 4.81
C LYS A 201 4.64 -14.92 5.46
N SER A 202 5.97 -14.86 5.52
CA SER A 202 6.88 -15.91 6.00
C SER A 202 6.66 -17.29 5.36
N HIS A 203 6.03 -17.36 4.19
CA HIS A 203 5.92 -18.60 3.42
C HIS A 203 7.22 -18.85 2.67
N THR A 204 7.81 -20.04 2.90
CA THR A 204 9.12 -20.39 2.32
C THR A 204 8.98 -20.73 0.83
N THR A 205 9.39 -19.80 -0.03
CA THR A 205 9.52 -20.01 -1.48
C THR A 205 10.89 -19.56 -1.96
N ASN A 206 11.46 -20.30 -2.91
CA ASN A 206 12.69 -19.88 -3.57
C ASN A 206 12.37 -18.73 -4.54
N CYS A 207 13.04 -17.59 -4.38
CA CYS A 207 12.97 -16.45 -5.28
C CYS A 207 14.35 -16.22 -5.88
N ASN A 208 14.50 -16.49 -7.18
CA ASN A 208 15.73 -16.18 -7.91
C ASN A 208 15.80 -14.68 -8.23
N HIS A 209 16.89 -14.25 -8.85
CA HIS A 209 17.10 -12.85 -9.23
C HIS A 209 15.90 -12.26 -10.00
N ASP A 210 15.38 -12.97 -11.01
CA ASP A 210 14.24 -12.49 -11.81
C ASP A 210 12.98 -12.30 -10.96
N CYS A 211 12.73 -13.20 -10.01
CA CYS A 211 11.65 -13.07 -9.05
C CYS A 211 11.83 -11.81 -8.16
N ARG A 212 13.04 -11.55 -7.65
CA ARG A 212 13.34 -10.37 -6.83
C ARG A 212 13.22 -9.07 -7.63
N ARG A 213 13.72 -9.07 -8.87
CA ARG A 213 13.55 -7.98 -9.84
C ARG A 213 12.07 -7.67 -10.08
N ASN A 214 11.25 -8.71 -10.27
CA ASN A 214 9.81 -8.53 -10.48
C ASN A 214 9.12 -7.95 -9.24
N LEU A 215 9.48 -8.38 -8.03
CA LEU A 215 8.96 -7.80 -6.80
C LEU A 215 9.33 -6.32 -6.69
N LEU A 216 10.60 -5.96 -6.89
CA LEU A 216 11.02 -4.55 -6.86
C LEU A 216 10.29 -3.72 -7.92
N CYS A 217 10.06 -4.28 -9.10
CA CYS A 217 9.27 -3.66 -10.16
C CYS A 217 7.83 -3.37 -9.71
N ILE A 218 7.17 -4.33 -9.04
CA ILE A 218 5.83 -4.14 -8.45
C ILE A 218 5.84 -3.00 -7.43
N LEU A 219 6.78 -3.02 -6.49
CA LEU A 219 6.87 -2.01 -5.42
C LEU A 219 7.16 -0.59 -5.94
N LYS A 220 7.91 -0.47 -7.04
CA LYS A 220 8.17 0.83 -7.72
C LYS A 220 7.01 1.28 -8.62
N SER A 221 6.11 0.38 -9.02
CA SER A 221 5.10 0.64 -10.05
C SER A 221 3.82 1.30 -9.49
N ALA A 222 3.91 2.58 -9.14
CA ALA A 222 2.75 3.37 -8.70
C ALA A 222 1.75 3.71 -9.83
N ARG A 223 2.20 3.62 -11.09
CA ARG A 223 1.38 3.85 -12.27
C ARG A 223 1.28 2.56 -13.09
N SER A 224 0.06 2.12 -13.37
CA SER A 224 -0.19 0.83 -14.04
C SER A 224 0.33 0.74 -15.49
N ASN A 225 0.77 1.85 -16.10
CA ASN A 225 1.13 1.94 -17.52
C ASN A 225 2.49 2.63 -17.78
N ASP A 226 3.38 2.73 -16.79
CA ASP A 226 4.72 3.25 -17.02
C ASP A 226 5.66 2.07 -17.38
N PRO A 227 6.03 1.91 -18.67
CA PRO A 227 6.82 0.77 -19.10
C PRO A 227 8.30 0.86 -18.67
N HIS A 228 8.75 2.04 -18.21
CA HIS A 228 10.16 2.32 -17.94
C HIS A 228 10.54 2.24 -16.46
N VAL A 229 9.56 2.09 -15.55
CA VAL A 229 9.80 2.00 -14.09
C VAL A 229 10.87 0.97 -13.74
N CYS A 230 10.90 -0.13 -14.48
CA CYS A 230 11.73 -1.29 -14.19
C CYS A 230 13.01 -1.34 -15.03
N ASP A 231 13.23 -0.39 -15.94
CA ASP A 231 14.42 -0.31 -16.79
C ASP A 231 15.68 -0.01 -15.98
N SER A 232 15.52 0.75 -14.89
CA SER A 232 16.61 1.09 -13.96
C SER A 232 17.09 -0.08 -13.10
N ILE A 233 16.27 -1.13 -12.96
CA ILE A 233 16.65 -2.31 -12.19
C ILE A 233 17.62 -3.13 -13.06
N PRO A 234 18.74 -3.63 -12.54
CA PRO A 234 19.67 -4.46 -13.32
C PRO A 234 19.08 -5.86 -13.60
N PRO A 235 19.26 -6.43 -14.81
CA PRO A 235 18.93 -7.84 -15.07
C PRO A 235 20.00 -8.75 -14.47
N PHE A 236 19.72 -10.05 -14.37
CA PHE A 236 20.72 -11.03 -13.93
C PHE A 236 21.92 -11.01 -14.90
N SER A 237 23.12 -10.81 -14.36
CA SER A 237 24.39 -10.77 -15.11
C SER A 237 25.00 -12.14 -15.31
#